data_AF-A0A967CEU9-F1
#
_entry.id   AF-A0A967CEU9-F1
#
_cell.length_a   1.000
_cell.length_b   1.000
_cell.length_c   1.000
_cell.angle_alpha   90.00
_cell.angle_beta   90.00
_cell.angle_gamma   90.00
#
_symmetry.space_group_name_H-M   'P 1'
#
loop_
_entity.id
_entity.type
_entity.pdbx_description
1 polymer ?
#
loop_
_entity_poly.entity_id
_entity_poly.type
_entity_poly.pdbx_seq_one_letter_code
_entity_poly.pdbx_strand_id
1 'polypeptide(L)'
;MSPNQPCASAKTLGTEQHIPRIFIDQPLSVGQTLDLPTGKTHHLIGVLRLQDDDAVTLFNGTEEEFGARLKVMDKRRVLATIVSAECPCRESSLSITLWLGVCKRDAMMAALRRSTELGVSAIQPVLTDFSAVGG
;
A
#
# COMPACT_ATOMS: atom_id res chain seq x y z
N MET A 1 -28.92 -5.29 15.82
CA MET A 1 -27.89 -4.79 14.89
C MET A 1 -26.89 -4.03 15.75
N SER A 2 -25.80 -4.67 16.18
CA SER A 2 -24.73 -3.98 16.92
C SER A 2 -23.78 -3.36 15.92
N PRO A 3 -23.57 -2.04 15.95
CA PRO A 3 -22.48 -1.41 15.22
C PRO A 3 -21.21 -1.51 16.06
N ASN A 4 -20.08 -1.65 15.38
CA ASN A 4 -18.75 -1.33 15.89
C ASN A 4 -18.14 -2.36 16.86
N GLN A 5 -17.62 -3.43 16.27
CA GLN A 5 -16.60 -4.25 16.91
C GLN A 5 -15.24 -3.79 16.37
N PRO A 6 -14.34 -3.23 17.19
CA PRO A 6 -13.03 -2.79 16.71
C PRO A 6 -12.20 -4.00 16.29
N CYS A 7 -11.64 -3.97 15.08
CA CYS A 7 -10.60 -4.90 14.66
C CYS A 7 -9.43 -4.81 15.63
N ALA A 8 -9.20 -5.88 16.39
CA ALA A 8 -8.11 -5.97 17.33
C ALA A 8 -6.76 -5.82 16.59
N SER A 9 -6.09 -4.68 16.77
CA SER A 9 -4.70 -4.49 16.34
C SER A 9 -3.77 -5.25 17.29
N ALA A 10 -3.34 -6.44 16.90
CA ALA A 10 -2.13 -7.04 17.44
C ALA A 10 -0.93 -6.43 16.71
N LYS A 11 -0.17 -5.55 17.38
CA LYS A 11 1.16 -5.12 16.92
C LYS A 11 2.21 -5.98 17.61
N THR A 12 2.90 -6.83 16.86
CA THR A 12 4.20 -7.40 17.26
C THR A 12 5.29 -6.58 16.56
N LEU A 13 6.16 -5.94 17.34
CA LEU A 13 7.37 -5.31 16.84
C LEU A 13 8.37 -6.40 16.42
N GLY A 14 8.72 -6.45 15.14
CA GLY A 14 9.76 -7.31 14.61
C GLY A 14 9.96 -7.01 13.13
N THR A 15 11.10 -6.40 12.79
CA THR A 15 11.71 -6.32 11.44
C THR A 15 10.72 -6.07 10.29
N GLU A 16 10.51 -4.81 9.89
CA GLU A 16 9.81 -4.48 8.63
C GLU A 16 10.59 -5.05 7.43
N GLN A 17 10.31 -6.30 7.08
CA GLN A 17 10.68 -6.86 5.80
C GLN A 17 9.70 -6.27 4.78
N HIS A 18 10.22 -5.44 3.86
CA HIS A 18 9.42 -4.89 2.77
C HIS A 18 8.97 -6.01 1.83
N ILE A 19 7.76 -6.54 2.05
CA ILE A 19 7.15 -7.58 1.22
C ILE A 19 6.77 -6.97 -0.14
N PRO A 20 7.34 -7.45 -1.27
CA PRO A 20 7.04 -6.91 -2.59
C PRO A 20 5.58 -7.10 -2.98
N ARG A 21 5.02 -6.07 -3.61
CA ARG A 21 3.64 -6.05 -4.10
C ARG A 21 3.60 -6.20 -5.61
N ILE A 22 2.79 -7.11 -6.11
CA ILE A 22 2.76 -7.48 -7.52
C ILE A 22 1.31 -7.45 -8.01
N PHE A 23 1.02 -6.56 -8.95
CA PHE A 23 -0.27 -6.55 -9.63
C PHE A 23 -0.41 -7.81 -10.50
N ILE A 24 -1.58 -8.44 -10.56
CA ILE A 24 -1.89 -9.61 -11.38
C ILE A 24 -3.27 -9.41 -12.04
N ASP A 25 -3.31 -9.41 -13.38
CA ASP A 25 -4.51 -9.11 -14.17
C ASP A 25 -5.35 -10.36 -14.42
N GLN A 26 -5.77 -11.02 -13.33
CA GLN A 26 -6.67 -12.17 -13.36
C GLN A 26 -7.35 -12.35 -11.98
N PRO A 27 -8.46 -13.11 -11.90
CA PRO A 27 -9.02 -13.53 -10.63
C PRO A 27 -8.00 -14.31 -9.79
N LEU A 28 -8.00 -14.03 -8.48
CA LEU A 28 -7.12 -14.63 -7.49
C LEU A 28 -7.96 -15.35 -6.42
N SER A 29 -7.48 -16.47 -5.92
CA SER A 29 -8.15 -17.23 -4.87
C SER A 29 -7.15 -17.99 -4.00
N VAL A 30 -7.45 -18.12 -2.70
CA VAL A 30 -6.60 -18.88 -1.77
C VAL A 30 -6.49 -20.34 -2.23
N GLY A 31 -5.28 -20.89 -2.16
CA GLY A 31 -4.96 -22.24 -2.64
C GLY A 31 -4.63 -22.31 -4.14
N GLN A 32 -4.81 -21.23 -4.89
CA GLN A 32 -4.42 -21.17 -6.30
C GLN A 32 -2.89 -21.07 -6.43
N THR A 33 -2.33 -21.81 -7.38
CA THR A 33 -0.96 -21.61 -7.88
C THR A 33 -1.02 -21.06 -9.29
N LEU A 34 -0.27 -19.99 -9.55
CA LEU A 34 -0.22 -19.34 -10.87
C LEU A 34 1.21 -19.08 -11.33
N ASP A 35 1.44 -19.16 -12.64
CA ASP A 35 2.68 -18.71 -13.27
C ASP A 35 2.70 -17.18 -13.30
N LEU A 36 3.76 -16.59 -12.75
CA LEU A 36 3.95 -15.15 -12.85
C LEU A 36 4.31 -14.79 -14.30
N PRO A 37 3.65 -13.78 -14.89
CA PRO A 37 3.91 -13.36 -16.28
C PRO A 37 5.39 -13.10 -16.50
N THR A 38 5.93 -13.55 -17.63
CA THR A 38 7.37 -13.46 -17.96
C THR A 38 7.94 -12.05 -17.81
N GLY A 39 7.15 -11.02 -18.15
CA GLY A 39 7.52 -9.61 -17.97
C GLY A 39 7.72 -9.20 -16.50
N LYS A 40 7.03 -9.85 -15.55
CA LYS A 40 7.17 -9.63 -14.11
C LYS A 40 8.34 -10.44 -13.55
N THR A 41 8.59 -11.66 -14.05
CA THR A 41 9.67 -12.55 -13.58
C THR A 41 11.06 -11.92 -13.64
N HIS A 42 11.39 -11.18 -14.71
CA HIS A 42 12.69 -10.49 -14.82
C HIS A 42 12.89 -9.43 -13.73
N HIS A 43 11.85 -8.66 -13.41
CA HIS A 43 11.90 -7.67 -12.34
C HIS A 43 12.03 -8.32 -10.97
N LEU A 44 11.28 -9.41 -10.73
CA LEU A 44 11.23 -10.12 -9.45
C LEU A 44 12.55 -10.82 -9.10
N ILE A 45 13.12 -11.58 -10.03
CA ILE A 45 14.38 -12.32 -9.79
C ILE A 45 15.60 -11.42 -10.01
N GLY A 46 15.60 -10.59 -11.07
CA GLY A 46 16.78 -9.83 -11.47
C GLY A 46 17.00 -8.56 -10.64
N VAL A 47 15.92 -7.83 -10.34
CA VAL A 47 15.99 -6.53 -9.64
C VAL A 47 15.74 -6.70 -8.15
N LEU A 48 14.61 -7.33 -7.79
CA LEU A 48 14.22 -7.52 -6.40
C LEU A 48 14.93 -8.71 -5.72
N ARG A 49 15.60 -9.57 -6.51
CA ARG A 49 16.39 -10.72 -6.05
C ARG A 49 15.60 -11.72 -5.20
N LEU A 50 14.32 -11.89 -5.52
CA LEU A 50 13.46 -12.83 -4.80
C LEU A 50 13.89 -14.27 -5.04
N GLN A 51 13.83 -15.06 -3.97
CA GLN A 51 14.26 -16.45 -3.90
C GLN A 51 13.06 -17.39 -3.74
N ASP A 52 13.35 -18.69 -3.76
CA ASP A 52 12.38 -19.71 -3.44
C ASP A 52 11.83 -19.49 -2.02
N ASP A 53 10.52 -19.68 -1.85
CA ASP A 53 9.78 -19.47 -0.60
C ASP A 53 9.65 -18.01 -0.11
N ASP A 54 10.16 -17.02 -0.86
CA ASP A 54 9.94 -15.61 -0.52
C ASP A 54 8.44 -15.25 -0.52
N ALA A 55 8.07 -14.42 0.45
CA ALA A 55 6.72 -13.89 0.56
C ALA A 55 6.50 -12.71 -0.38
N VAL A 56 5.34 -12.67 -1.02
CA VAL A 56 4.88 -11.56 -1.85
C VAL A 56 3.40 -11.28 -1.61
N THR A 57 2.98 -10.05 -1.89
CA THR A 57 1.57 -9.67 -1.90
C THR A 57 1.10 -9.53 -3.35
N LEU A 58 0.09 -10.30 -3.75
CA LEU A 58 -0.58 -10.19 -5.04
C LEU A 58 -1.86 -9.36 -4.90
N PHE A 59 -2.18 -8.57 -5.91
CA PHE A 59 -3.45 -7.84 -5.97
C PHE A 59 -3.92 -7.69 -7.41
N ASN A 60 -5.23 -7.61 -7.64
CA ASN A 60 -5.83 -7.55 -8.98
C ASN A 60 -6.71 -6.32 -9.20
N GLY A 61 -6.57 -5.30 -8.35
CA GLY A 61 -7.35 -4.05 -8.44
C GLY A 61 -8.70 -4.10 -7.72
N THR A 62 -9.01 -5.20 -7.04
CA THR A 62 -10.08 -5.27 -6.04
C THR A 62 -9.58 -4.73 -4.68
N GLU A 63 -10.46 -4.67 -3.68
CA GLU A 63 -10.10 -4.29 -2.31
C GLU A 63 -9.31 -5.40 -1.57
N GLU A 64 -9.25 -6.60 -2.15
CA GLU A 64 -8.54 -7.75 -1.59
C GLU A 64 -7.06 -7.76 -2.00
N GLU A 65 -6.22 -8.12 -1.03
CA GLU A 65 -4.82 -8.43 -1.20
C GLU A 65 -4.57 -9.89 -0.82
N PHE A 66 -3.68 -10.55 -1.57
CA PHE A 66 -3.46 -11.98 -1.47
C PHE A 66 -2.01 -12.25 -1.07
N GLY A 67 -1.79 -12.82 0.11
CA GLY A 67 -0.48 -13.29 0.51
C GLY A 67 -0.09 -14.54 -0.28
N ALA A 68 1.09 -14.56 -0.86
CA ALA A 68 1.57 -15.69 -1.65
C ALA A 68 3.04 -16.03 -1.37
N ARG A 69 3.38 -17.30 -1.60
CA ARG A 69 4.76 -17.82 -1.54
C ARG A 69 5.26 -18.12 -2.94
N LEU A 70 6.47 -17.67 -3.24
CA LEU A 70 7.10 -17.95 -4.52
C LEU A 70 7.68 -19.36 -4.57
N LYS A 71 7.60 -19.96 -5.75
CA LYS A 71 8.36 -21.14 -6.12
C LYS A 71 9.14 -20.86 -7.38
N VAL A 72 10.46 -20.73 -7.27
CA VAL A 72 11.35 -20.43 -8.38
C VAL A 72 11.72 -21.74 -9.08
N MET A 73 11.21 -21.93 -10.30
CA MET A 73 11.49 -23.14 -11.06
C MET A 73 12.74 -22.99 -11.92
N ASP A 74 12.89 -21.82 -12.56
CA ASP A 74 14.10 -21.40 -13.26
C ASP A 74 14.15 -19.87 -13.38
N LYS A 75 15.15 -19.32 -14.07
CA LYS A 75 15.35 -17.86 -14.22
C LYS A 75 14.24 -17.15 -15.01
N ARG A 76 13.34 -17.88 -15.67
CA ARG A 76 12.25 -17.37 -16.51
C ARG A 76 10.88 -17.80 -16.00
N ARG A 77 10.81 -18.81 -15.14
CA ARG A 77 9.57 -19.36 -14.60
C ARG A 77 9.53 -19.31 -13.08
N VAL A 78 8.56 -18.55 -12.58
CA VAL A 78 8.25 -18.43 -11.14
C VAL A 78 6.77 -18.69 -10.96
N LEU A 79 6.45 -19.57 -10.02
CA LEU A 79 5.10 -19.81 -9.57
C LEU A 79 4.84 -19.01 -8.30
N ALA A 80 3.61 -18.58 -8.08
CA ALA A 80 3.15 -18.04 -6.82
C ALA A 80 1.97 -18.86 -6.32
N THR A 81 2.06 -19.35 -5.09
CA THR A 81 0.95 -20.06 -4.42
C THR A 81 0.32 -19.14 -3.39
N ILE A 82 -0.97 -18.90 -3.54
CA ILE A 82 -1.74 -18.01 -2.67
C ILE A 82 -2.08 -18.74 -1.38
N VAL A 83 -1.65 -18.19 -0.25
CA VAL A 83 -1.81 -18.79 1.09
C VAL A 83 -2.80 -18.04 1.97
N SER A 84 -3.06 -16.76 1.69
CA SER A 84 -4.03 -15.94 2.43
C SER A 84 -4.68 -14.88 1.54
N ALA A 85 -5.84 -14.38 1.98
CA ALA A 85 -6.53 -13.23 1.43
C ALA A 85 -6.93 -12.31 2.58
N GLU A 86 -6.71 -11.01 2.41
CA GLU A 86 -7.01 -9.97 3.38
C GLU A 86 -7.64 -8.77 2.67
N CYS A 87 -8.63 -8.12 3.28
CA CYS A 87 -9.07 -6.78 2.88
C CYS A 87 -8.43 -5.77 3.83
N PRO A 88 -7.19 -5.31 3.57
CA PRO A 88 -6.55 -4.38 4.49
C PRO A 88 -7.32 -3.05 4.51
N CYS A 89 -7.81 -2.67 5.69
CA CYS A 89 -8.30 -1.31 5.94
C CYS A 89 -7.11 -0.35 5.84
N ARG A 90 -6.87 0.20 4.64
CA ARG A 90 -5.76 1.14 4.37
C ARG A 90 -6.06 2.57 4.84
N GLU A 91 -7.24 2.83 5.38
CA GLU A 91 -7.55 4.11 6.00
C GLU A 91 -7.05 4.14 7.45
N SER A 92 -6.23 5.14 7.77
CA SER A 92 -6.00 5.52 9.16
C SER A 92 -7.36 5.77 9.81
N SER A 93 -7.65 5.09 10.92
CA SER A 93 -8.92 5.27 11.67
C SER A 93 -9.08 6.65 12.32
N LEU A 94 -8.12 7.55 12.08
CA LEU A 94 -8.11 8.93 12.55
C LEU A 94 -8.35 9.88 11.38
N SER A 95 -9.56 10.44 11.30
CA SER A 95 -9.92 11.46 10.31
C SER A 95 -9.34 12.82 10.72
N ILE A 96 -8.26 13.25 10.06
CA ILE A 96 -7.60 14.53 10.35
C ILE A 96 -8.05 15.56 9.32
N THR A 97 -8.61 16.68 9.78
CA THR A 97 -8.81 17.88 8.96
C THR A 97 -7.72 18.90 9.29
N LEU A 98 -6.86 19.21 8.34
CA LEU A 98 -5.81 20.22 8.49
C LEU A 98 -6.35 21.60 8.11
N TRP A 99 -6.39 22.51 9.07
CA TRP A 99 -6.64 23.92 8.80
C TRP A 99 -5.31 24.58 8.46
N LEU A 100 -5.13 24.97 7.21
CA LEU A 100 -3.85 25.44 6.68
C LEU A 100 -3.92 26.95 6.37
N GLY A 101 -3.19 27.74 7.14
CA GLY A 101 -3.03 29.17 6.87
C GLY A 101 -2.45 29.42 5.48
N VAL A 102 -3.04 30.33 4.70
CA VAL A 102 -2.56 30.62 3.34
C VAL A 102 -1.15 31.23 3.38
N CYS A 103 -0.18 30.50 2.85
CA CYS A 103 1.23 30.88 2.84
C CYS A 103 1.78 30.96 1.40
N LYS A 104 3.04 31.41 1.24
CA LYS A 104 3.70 31.51 -0.06
C LYS A 104 3.72 30.15 -0.77
N ARG A 105 3.65 30.19 -2.11
CA ARG A 105 3.49 29.01 -2.99
C ARG A 105 4.33 27.81 -2.58
N ASP A 106 5.64 27.98 -2.40
CA ASP A 106 6.54 26.85 -2.13
C ASP A 106 6.25 26.18 -0.79
N ALA A 107 5.96 26.99 0.24
CA ALA A 107 5.57 26.49 1.56
C ALA A 107 4.21 25.78 1.53
N MET A 108 3.25 26.32 0.77
CA MET A 108 1.93 25.71 0.56
C MET A 108 2.06 24.35 -0.12
N MET A 109 2.84 24.27 -1.20
CA MET A 109 3.05 23.01 -1.94
C MET A 109 3.73 21.95 -1.08
N ALA A 110 4.72 22.33 -0.27
CA ALA A 110 5.36 21.42 0.67
C ALA A 110 4.37 20.89 1.73
N ALA A 111 3.53 21.77 2.29
CA ALA A 111 2.51 21.39 3.28
C ALA A 111 1.47 20.43 2.71
N LEU A 112 0.97 20.68 1.49
CA LEU A 112 0.02 19.80 0.80
C LEU A 112 0.60 18.40 0.63
N ARG A 113 1.82 18.30 0.09
CA ARG A 113 2.50 17.02 -0.13
C ARG A 113 2.67 16.24 1.17
N ARG A 114 3.20 16.88 2.22
CA ARG A 114 3.40 16.24 3.52
C ARG A 114 2.09 15.79 4.15
N SER A 115 1.04 16.58 4.02
CA SER A 115 -0.28 16.24 4.56
C SER A 115 -0.87 15.01 3.87
N THR A 116 -0.72 14.90 2.55
CA THR A 116 -1.15 13.71 1.80
C THR A 116 -0.32 12.47 2.15
N GLU A 117 1.00 12.60 2.31
CA GLU A 117 1.88 11.49 2.74
C GLU A 117 1.53 10.97 4.14
N LEU A 118 1.02 11.85 5.00
CA LEU A 118 0.62 11.54 6.38
C LEU A 118 -0.84 11.06 6.50
N GLY A 119 -1.59 11.00 5.40
CA GLY A 119 -2.96 10.50 5.40
C GLY A 119 -4.01 11.49 5.95
N VAL A 120 -3.80 12.80 5.78
CA VAL A 120 -4.81 13.82 6.12
C VAL A 120 -6.05 13.62 5.25
N SER A 121 -7.23 13.62 5.88
CA SER A 121 -8.51 13.34 5.22
C SER A 121 -9.09 14.57 4.50
N ALA A 122 -8.82 15.77 5.02
CA ALA A 122 -9.25 17.02 4.41
C ALA A 122 -8.27 18.16 4.72
N ILE A 123 -8.10 19.08 3.79
CA ILE A 123 -7.31 20.30 3.98
C ILE A 123 -8.24 21.48 3.76
N GLN A 124 -8.38 22.33 4.78
CA GLN A 124 -9.17 23.56 4.74
C GLN A 124 -8.21 24.77 4.74
N PRO A 125 -8.02 25.44 3.60
CA PRO A 125 -7.26 26.69 3.56
C PRO A 125 -7.98 27.76 4.37
N VAL A 126 -7.26 28.47 5.25
CA VAL A 126 -7.81 29.55 6.08
C VAL A 126 -7.00 30.82 5.92
N LEU A 127 -7.70 31.96 5.90
CA LEU A 127 -7.06 33.27 5.99
C LEU A 127 -6.83 33.62 7.47
N THR A 128 -5.64 34.12 7.76
CA THR A 128 -5.16 34.52 9.09
C THR A 128 -4.44 35.86 8.97
N ASP A 129 -4.18 36.53 10.09
CA ASP A 129 -3.54 37.86 10.12
C ASP A 129 -2.18 37.94 9.40
N PHE A 130 -1.49 36.80 9.26
CA PHE A 130 -0.18 36.68 8.61
C PHE A 130 -0.23 35.92 7.28
N SER A 131 -1.42 35.72 6.71
CA SER A 131 -1.57 35.01 5.45
C SER A 131 -0.94 35.78 4.30
N ALA A 132 -0.15 35.08 3.49
CA ALA A 132 0.48 35.64 2.30
C ALA A 132 -0.51 35.63 1.14
N VAL A 133 -1.53 36.47 1.22
CA VAL A 133 -2.43 36.80 0.11
C VAL A 133 -1.86 38.03 -0.58
N GLY A 134 -1.83 38.03 -1.92
CA GLY A 134 -1.25 39.14 -2.68
C GLY A 134 -1.87 40.49 -2.29
N GLY A 135 -1.00 41.49 -2.11
CA GLY A 135 -1.36 42.90 -2.31
C GLY A 135 -1.25 43.28 -3.78
#